data_AF-A0A812V1Y3-F1
#
_entry.id   AF-A0A812V1Y3-F1
#
_cell.length_a   1.000
_cell.length_b   1.000
_cell.length_c   1.000
_cell.angle_alpha   90.00
_cell.angle_beta   90.00
_cell.angle_gamma   90.00
#
_symmetry.space_group_name_H-M   'P 1'
#
loop_
_entity.id
_entity.type
_entity.pdbx_description
1 polymer ?
#
loop_
_entity_poly.entity_id
_entity_poly.type
_entity_poly.pdbx_seq_one_letter_code
_entity_poly.pdbx_strand_id
1 'polypeptide(L)'
;MHEAEDVTFSDYHYLSGEYCPDAENGSAQGQVFLKLGRTEEESFWLVSNDGSSDCDKAWVLRKLDPQDDFSKPSDQYVELHGEIVACFEVDDLVAEVFEHGASLTNYAASVVDDSDTTASTALIVPSCEIPNVTQANTIQKSPDDITNELVEVQGLILDDPATLTEDDFWLHPCQCVPSAWGNHPPVSPDAYDEIPFGSRNVFQAPPFQIAAGAFVCEQATRFAWFAIGESCFLHCPFMF
;
A
#
# COMPACT_ATOMS: atom_id res chain seq x y z
N MET A 1 -16.75 -41.51 -2.69
CA MET A 1 -16.98 -40.62 -3.84
C MET A 1 -17.32 -39.26 -3.26
N HIS A 2 -16.38 -38.32 -3.28
CA HIS A 2 -16.74 -36.92 -3.09
C HIS A 2 -17.22 -36.43 -4.45
N GLU A 3 -18.48 -35.99 -4.50
CA GLU A 3 -18.97 -35.20 -5.62
C GLU A 3 -18.11 -33.94 -5.68
N ALA A 4 -17.47 -33.72 -6.83
CA ALA A 4 -16.86 -32.44 -7.11
C ALA A 4 -18.02 -31.43 -7.21
N GLU A 5 -18.12 -30.52 -6.24
CA GLU A 5 -18.92 -29.31 -6.42
C GLU A 5 -18.36 -28.60 -7.66
N ASP A 6 -19.20 -28.54 -8.69
CA ASP A 6 -18.92 -27.75 -9.89
C ASP A 6 -18.91 -26.29 -9.44
N VAL A 7 -17.70 -25.73 -9.31
CA VAL A 7 -17.53 -24.31 -8.99
C VAL A 7 -17.98 -23.54 -10.22
N THR A 8 -19.27 -23.21 -10.26
CA THR A 8 -19.81 -22.31 -11.27
C THR A 8 -19.20 -20.95 -11.03
N PHE A 9 -18.22 -20.57 -11.86
CA PHE A 9 -17.78 -19.19 -11.93
C PHE A 9 -18.99 -18.38 -12.36
N SER A 10 -19.52 -17.53 -11.47
CA SER A 10 -20.59 -16.60 -11.84
C SER A 10 -20.09 -15.74 -12.99
N ASP A 11 -20.98 -15.41 -13.94
CA ASP A 11 -20.69 -14.51 -15.07
C ASP A 11 -20.15 -13.12 -14.62
N TYR A 12 -20.21 -12.84 -13.32
CA TYR A 12 -19.79 -11.61 -12.67
C TYR A 12 -18.47 -11.72 -11.88
N HIS A 13 -17.55 -12.58 -12.31
CA HIS A 13 -16.21 -12.71 -11.70
C HIS A 13 -15.45 -11.38 -11.59
N TYR A 14 -15.77 -10.39 -12.42
CA TYR A 14 -15.19 -9.06 -12.36
C TYR A 14 -15.54 -8.31 -11.08
N LEU A 15 -16.69 -8.58 -10.45
CA LEU A 15 -17.14 -7.91 -9.24
C LEU A 15 -16.29 -8.21 -8.00
N SER A 16 -15.50 -9.27 -8.02
CA SER A 16 -14.68 -9.69 -6.88
C SER A 16 -13.21 -9.73 -7.26
N GLY A 17 -12.33 -9.36 -6.34
CA GLY A 17 -10.88 -9.40 -6.56
C GLY A 17 -10.16 -8.19 -5.99
N GLU A 18 -8.92 -8.05 -6.42
CA GLU A 18 -7.98 -7.03 -5.97
C GLU A 18 -8.08 -5.77 -6.84
N TYR A 19 -8.27 -4.62 -6.19
CA TYR A 19 -8.33 -3.30 -6.81
C TYR A 19 -7.27 -2.40 -6.20
N CYS A 20 -6.37 -1.92 -7.06
CA CYS A 20 -5.20 -1.15 -6.67
C CYS A 20 -5.42 0.35 -6.83
N PRO A 21 -5.04 1.20 -5.87
CA PRO A 21 -4.99 2.64 -6.11
C PRO A 21 -4.08 2.94 -7.31
N ASP A 22 -4.59 3.68 -8.29
CA ASP A 22 -3.84 3.96 -9.53
C ASP A 22 -3.70 5.47 -9.80
N ALA A 23 -4.82 6.20 -9.79
CA ALA A 23 -4.88 7.61 -10.18
C ALA A 23 -6.05 8.35 -9.52
N GLU A 24 -6.22 9.63 -9.84
CA GLU A 24 -7.38 10.46 -9.51
C GLU A 24 -8.20 10.77 -10.77
N ASN A 25 -9.52 10.74 -10.64
CA ASN A 25 -10.44 11.06 -11.73
C ASN A 25 -10.72 12.56 -11.76
N GLY A 26 -10.42 13.21 -12.87
CA GLY A 26 -10.66 14.64 -13.07
C GLY A 26 -12.12 15.08 -12.98
N SER A 27 -13.04 14.21 -13.42
CA SER A 27 -14.47 14.51 -13.47
C SER A 27 -15.17 14.20 -12.15
N ALA A 28 -14.82 13.08 -11.52
CA ALA A 28 -15.45 12.61 -10.28
C ALA A 28 -14.77 13.09 -8.99
N GLN A 29 -13.64 13.82 -9.09
CA GLN A 29 -12.87 14.36 -7.96
C GLN A 29 -12.60 13.31 -6.87
N GLY A 30 -11.99 12.18 -7.24
CA GLY A 30 -11.74 11.09 -6.29
C GLY A 30 -10.68 10.10 -6.75
N GLN A 31 -10.21 9.30 -5.78
CA GLN A 31 -9.31 8.18 -6.00
C GLN A 31 -9.95 7.14 -6.91
N VAL A 32 -9.18 6.67 -7.86
CA VAL A 32 -9.51 5.58 -8.79
C VAL A 32 -8.71 4.35 -8.40
N PHE A 33 -9.37 3.20 -8.48
CA PHE A 33 -8.72 1.91 -8.30
C PHE A 33 -8.81 1.08 -9.59
N LEU A 34 -7.73 0.40 -9.94
CA LEU A 34 -7.63 -0.45 -11.11
C LEU A 34 -7.54 -1.92 -10.71
N LYS A 35 -8.37 -2.75 -11.33
CA LYS A 35 -8.20 -4.19 -11.36
C LYS A 35 -7.71 -4.59 -12.74
N LEU A 36 -6.52 -5.16 -12.81
CA LEU A 36 -5.96 -5.70 -14.05
C LEU A 36 -6.43 -7.15 -14.24
N GLY A 37 -7.03 -7.40 -15.41
CA GLY A 37 -7.39 -8.74 -15.88
C GLY A 37 -6.25 -9.41 -16.65
N ARG A 38 -6.47 -10.63 -17.16
CA ARG A 38 -5.51 -11.26 -18.08
C ARG A 38 -5.58 -10.62 -19.47
N THR A 39 -6.72 -10.04 -19.81
CA THR A 39 -6.96 -9.28 -21.02
C THR A 39 -7.50 -7.89 -20.67
N GLU A 40 -7.50 -6.99 -21.66
CA GLU A 40 -8.04 -5.64 -21.48
C GLU A 40 -9.54 -5.68 -21.14
N GLU A 41 -10.29 -6.64 -21.71
CA GLU A 41 -11.72 -6.82 -21.44
C GLU A 41 -12.02 -7.34 -20.03
N GLU A 42 -11.03 -7.92 -19.36
CA GLU A 42 -11.09 -8.39 -17.98
C GLU A 42 -10.57 -7.33 -16.98
N SER A 43 -10.22 -6.13 -17.45
CA SER A 43 -9.71 -5.04 -16.62
C SER A 43 -10.79 -4.00 -16.34
N PHE A 44 -10.84 -3.52 -15.10
CA PHE A 44 -11.93 -2.66 -14.63
C PHE A 44 -11.42 -1.54 -13.72
N TRP A 45 -12.02 -0.37 -13.88
CA TRP A 45 -11.86 0.77 -13.00
C TRP A 45 -12.96 0.80 -11.95
N LEU A 46 -12.60 1.01 -10.70
CA LEU A 46 -13.51 1.29 -9.60
C LEU A 46 -13.38 2.77 -9.23
N VAL A 47 -14.47 3.51 -9.37
CA VAL A 47 -14.49 4.96 -9.19
C VAL A 47 -15.71 5.44 -8.42
N SER A 48 -15.55 6.58 -7.74
CA SER A 48 -16.68 7.33 -7.23
C SER A 48 -17.56 7.79 -8.40
N ASN A 49 -18.86 7.68 -8.20
CA ASN A 49 -19.82 8.17 -9.17
C ASN A 49 -20.03 9.67 -8.98
N ASP A 50 -19.97 10.42 -10.07
CA ASP A 50 -20.15 11.88 -10.12
C ASP A 50 -21.62 12.29 -10.24
N GLY A 51 -22.55 11.33 -10.19
CA GLY A 51 -23.98 11.55 -10.37
C GLY A 51 -24.40 11.73 -11.83
N SER A 52 -23.50 11.45 -12.79
CA SER A 52 -23.81 11.52 -14.23
C SER A 52 -24.49 10.27 -14.78
N SER A 53 -24.56 9.20 -14.00
CA SER A 53 -25.03 7.87 -14.41
C SER A 53 -26.33 7.45 -13.73
N ASP A 54 -26.99 6.44 -14.29
CA ASP A 54 -28.19 5.81 -13.72
C ASP A 54 -27.92 5.07 -12.40
N CYS A 55 -26.64 4.94 -11.99
CA CYS A 55 -26.30 4.52 -10.66
C CYS A 55 -26.54 5.69 -9.70
N ASP A 56 -27.64 5.74 -8.95
CA ASP A 56 -27.81 6.74 -7.87
C ASP A 56 -26.83 6.53 -6.67
N LYS A 57 -25.86 5.63 -6.82
CA LYS A 57 -25.00 5.10 -5.77
C LYS A 57 -23.57 5.66 -5.90
N ALA A 58 -22.83 5.69 -4.79
CA ALA A 58 -21.59 6.45 -4.71
C ALA A 58 -20.37 5.81 -5.39
N TRP A 59 -20.37 4.51 -5.71
CA TRP A 59 -19.26 3.84 -6.40
C TRP A 59 -19.73 2.97 -7.57
N VAL A 60 -18.96 2.96 -8.66
CA VAL A 60 -19.25 2.21 -9.88
C VAL A 60 -18.03 1.50 -10.43
N LEU A 61 -18.25 0.35 -11.06
CA LEU A 61 -17.25 -0.33 -11.89
C LEU A 61 -17.45 0.04 -13.35
N ARG A 62 -16.38 0.51 -13.97
CA ARG A 62 -16.29 0.78 -15.40
C ARG A 62 -15.36 -0.21 -16.06
N LYS A 63 -15.72 -0.66 -17.26
CA LYS A 63 -14.81 -1.44 -18.10
C LYS A 63 -13.65 -0.56 -18.55
N LEU A 64 -12.45 -1.11 -18.65
CA LEU A 64 -11.32 -0.42 -19.28
C LEU A 64 -11.61 -0.20 -20.78
N ASP A 65 -11.44 1.03 -21.27
CA ASP A 65 -11.52 1.36 -22.69
C ASP A 65 -10.22 2.02 -23.16
N PRO A 66 -9.21 1.26 -23.60
CA PRO A 66 -7.91 1.82 -23.97
C PRO A 66 -7.93 2.77 -25.17
N GLN A 67 -9.01 2.81 -25.95
CA GLN A 67 -9.12 3.71 -27.10
C GLN A 67 -9.59 5.11 -26.69
N ASP A 68 -10.47 5.18 -25.69
CA ASP A 68 -11.10 6.43 -25.27
C ASP A 68 -10.65 6.88 -23.86
N ASP A 69 -10.21 5.98 -22.98
CA ASP A 69 -9.66 6.32 -21.67
C ASP A 69 -8.34 7.09 -21.84
N PHE A 70 -8.24 8.24 -21.17
CA PHE A 70 -7.03 9.03 -21.14
C PHE A 70 -6.32 8.86 -19.80
N SER A 71 -5.05 8.47 -19.83
CA SER A 71 -4.21 8.41 -18.63
C SER A 71 -2.97 9.29 -18.78
N LYS A 72 -2.68 10.05 -17.72
CA LYS A 72 -1.46 10.84 -17.60
C LYS A 72 -0.73 10.47 -16.30
N PRO A 73 0.14 9.45 -16.35
CA PRO A 73 0.80 8.91 -15.16
C PRO A 73 1.61 9.93 -14.36
N SER A 74 2.16 10.95 -15.02
CA SER A 74 2.97 11.99 -14.36
C SER A 74 2.18 12.83 -13.35
N ASP A 75 0.88 12.96 -13.57
CA ASP A 75 -0.02 13.82 -12.79
C ASP A 75 -1.01 12.96 -11.99
N GLN A 76 -0.85 11.64 -12.00
CA GLN A 76 -1.80 10.67 -11.45
C GLN A 76 -3.24 10.96 -11.90
N TYR A 77 -3.41 11.29 -13.17
CA TYR A 77 -4.69 11.76 -13.70
C TYR A 77 -5.25 10.77 -14.70
N VAL A 78 -6.54 10.45 -14.57
CA VAL A 78 -7.28 9.62 -15.53
C VAL A 78 -8.64 10.23 -15.87
N GLU A 79 -9.01 10.14 -17.16
CA GLU A 79 -10.38 10.34 -17.64
C GLU A 79 -10.89 9.00 -18.15
N LEU A 80 -12.02 8.56 -17.60
CA LEU A 80 -12.58 7.25 -17.86
C LEU A 80 -13.85 7.40 -18.71
N HIS A 81 -13.85 6.73 -19.85
CA HIS A 81 -14.94 6.74 -20.82
C HIS A 81 -15.61 5.38 -20.99
N GLY A 82 -15.02 4.32 -20.44
CA GLY A 82 -15.59 2.99 -20.45
C GLY A 82 -16.98 2.88 -19.81
N GLU A 83 -17.74 1.90 -20.30
CA GLU A 83 -19.10 1.58 -19.88
C GLU A 83 -19.17 1.17 -18.41
N ILE A 84 -20.22 1.61 -17.71
CA ILE A 84 -20.50 1.20 -16.34
C ILE A 84 -21.15 -0.19 -16.37
N VAL A 85 -20.52 -1.17 -15.71
CA VAL A 85 -20.99 -2.56 -15.67
C VAL A 85 -21.66 -2.91 -14.34
N ALA A 86 -21.33 -2.20 -13.26
CA ALA A 86 -21.94 -2.43 -11.95
C ALA A 86 -21.94 -1.18 -11.05
N CYS A 87 -22.93 -1.10 -10.17
CA CYS A 87 -23.07 -0.06 -9.15
C CYS A 87 -22.98 -0.68 -7.73
N PHE A 88 -22.29 -0.02 -6.80
CA PHE A 88 -22.12 -0.47 -5.41
C PHE A 88 -22.91 0.39 -4.44
N GLU A 89 -23.69 -0.23 -3.54
CA GLU A 89 -24.45 0.44 -2.48
C GLU A 89 -23.58 0.78 -1.26
N VAL A 90 -22.53 1.56 -1.46
CA VAL A 90 -21.63 1.98 -0.38
C VAL A 90 -21.39 3.47 -0.51
N ASP A 91 -21.71 4.25 0.53
CA ASP A 91 -21.59 5.71 0.52
C ASP A 91 -20.12 6.16 0.48
N ASP A 92 -19.28 5.53 1.31
CA ASP A 92 -17.85 5.79 1.37
C ASP A 92 -17.07 4.48 1.44
N LEU A 93 -16.82 3.90 0.26
CA LEU A 93 -16.08 2.67 0.11
C LEU A 93 -14.69 2.75 0.75
N VAL A 94 -14.02 3.90 0.64
CA VAL A 94 -12.67 4.09 1.16
C VAL A 94 -12.68 4.05 2.68
N ALA A 95 -13.58 4.81 3.32
CA ALA A 95 -13.74 4.76 4.76
C ALA A 95 -14.11 3.35 5.25
N GLU A 96 -15.01 2.65 4.56
CA GLU A 96 -15.42 1.31 4.96
C GLU A 96 -14.29 0.27 4.86
N VAL A 97 -13.46 0.30 3.80
CA VAL A 97 -12.24 -0.50 3.69
C VAL A 97 -11.31 -0.21 4.87
N PHE A 98 -11.12 1.06 5.23
CA PHE A 98 -10.22 1.41 6.34
C PHE A 98 -10.76 0.95 7.71
N GLU A 99 -12.07 0.99 7.93
CA GLU A 99 -12.69 0.57 9.19
C GLU A 99 -12.73 -0.95 9.38
N HIS A 100 -12.98 -1.71 8.31
CA HIS A 100 -13.17 -3.16 8.36
C HIS A 100 -11.91 -3.96 7.96
N GLY A 101 -10.85 -3.26 7.57
CA GLY A 101 -9.62 -3.86 7.01
C GLY A 101 -9.67 -3.99 5.50
N ALA A 102 -8.54 -4.31 4.87
CA ALA A 102 -8.33 -4.30 3.41
C ALA A 102 -9.23 -5.23 2.57
N SER A 103 -10.21 -5.91 3.19
CA SER A 103 -11.15 -6.80 2.52
C SER A 103 -12.58 -6.49 2.96
N LEU A 104 -13.38 -6.07 1.99
CA LEU A 104 -14.82 -5.90 2.09
C LEU A 104 -15.49 -7.14 1.48
N THR A 105 -16.28 -7.86 2.28
CA THR A 105 -16.98 -9.08 1.81
C THR A 105 -18.48 -8.94 1.95
N ASN A 106 -19.23 -9.52 1.00
CA ASN A 106 -20.69 -9.59 0.98
C ASN A 106 -21.42 -8.26 0.72
N TYR A 107 -20.84 -7.41 -0.13
CA TYR A 107 -21.53 -6.21 -0.58
C TYR A 107 -22.47 -6.52 -1.74
N ALA A 108 -23.61 -5.83 -1.77
CA ALA A 108 -24.54 -5.92 -2.87
C ALA A 108 -24.07 -5.01 -4.01
N ALA A 109 -23.79 -5.61 -5.17
CA ALA A 109 -23.65 -4.88 -6.42
C ALA A 109 -24.85 -5.17 -7.32
N SER A 110 -25.34 -4.11 -7.96
CA SER A 110 -26.34 -4.20 -9.03
C SER A 110 -25.62 -4.17 -10.37
N VAL A 111 -25.91 -5.15 -11.24
CA VAL A 111 -25.35 -5.23 -12.59
C VAL A 111 -26.22 -4.39 -13.53
N VAL A 112 -25.60 -3.54 -14.37
CA VAL A 112 -26.34 -2.58 -15.19
C VAL A 112 -27.19 -3.26 -16.28
N ASP A 113 -26.67 -4.31 -16.90
CA ASP A 113 -27.38 -5.07 -17.95
C ASP A 113 -28.46 -6.02 -17.42
N ASP A 114 -28.53 -6.20 -16.10
CA ASP A 114 -29.49 -7.11 -15.46
C ASP A 114 -29.99 -6.50 -14.14
N SER A 115 -30.96 -5.59 -14.28
CA SER A 115 -31.50 -4.79 -13.17
C SER A 115 -32.09 -5.62 -12.03
N ASP A 116 -32.51 -6.86 -12.29
CA ASP A 116 -33.09 -7.76 -11.28
C ASP A 116 -32.02 -8.62 -10.58
N THR A 117 -30.79 -8.65 -11.11
CA THR A 117 -29.71 -9.47 -10.57
C THR A 117 -28.85 -8.66 -9.60
N THR A 118 -28.94 -9.05 -8.34
CA THR A 118 -27.98 -8.65 -7.30
C THR A 118 -26.95 -9.75 -7.14
N ALA A 119 -25.67 -9.39 -7.20
CA ALA A 119 -24.56 -10.30 -7.01
C ALA A 119 -23.80 -9.93 -5.74
N SER A 120 -23.39 -10.95 -4.98
CA SER A 120 -22.49 -10.75 -3.84
C SER A 120 -21.09 -10.50 -4.34
N THR A 121 -20.43 -9.51 -3.76
CA THR A 121 -19.07 -9.11 -4.14
C THR A 121 -18.12 -9.24 -2.97
N ALA A 122 -16.87 -9.59 -3.29
CA ALA A 122 -15.75 -9.53 -2.36
C ALA A 122 -14.70 -8.59 -2.95
N LEU A 123 -14.71 -7.36 -2.48
CA LEU A 123 -13.76 -6.34 -2.88
C LEU A 123 -12.55 -6.40 -1.95
N ILE A 124 -11.38 -6.66 -2.52
CA ILE A 124 -10.13 -6.55 -1.81
C ILE A 124 -9.49 -5.28 -2.34
N VAL A 125 -9.30 -4.30 -1.46
CA VAL A 125 -8.56 -3.08 -1.78
C VAL A 125 -7.29 -3.14 -0.93
N PRO A 126 -6.33 -3.99 -1.30
CA PRO A 126 -5.06 -3.98 -0.61
C PRO A 126 -4.31 -2.69 -0.96
N SER A 127 -3.36 -2.31 -0.11
CA SER A 127 -2.22 -1.57 -0.61
C SER A 127 -1.51 -2.52 -1.57
N CYS A 128 -1.84 -2.46 -2.87
CA CYS A 128 -1.13 -3.24 -3.87
C CYS A 128 0.34 -2.96 -3.66
N GLU A 129 1.04 -3.98 -3.15
CA GLU A 129 2.40 -3.79 -2.69
C GLU A 129 3.21 -3.32 -3.90
N ILE A 130 3.96 -2.24 -3.73
CA ILE A 130 5.16 -2.04 -4.55
C ILE A 130 5.90 -3.39 -4.43
N PRO A 131 6.29 -4.06 -5.55
CA PRO A 131 6.81 -5.42 -5.52
C PRO A 131 7.78 -5.56 -4.36
N ASN A 132 7.47 -6.49 -3.45
CA ASN A 132 8.19 -6.63 -2.20
C ASN A 132 9.64 -7.00 -2.49
N VAL A 133 10.51 -5.98 -2.59
CA VAL A 133 11.97 -6.10 -2.75
C VAL A 133 12.67 -6.37 -1.42
N THR A 134 11.91 -6.66 -0.35
CA THR A 134 12.50 -6.90 0.97
C THR A 134 12.56 -8.39 1.23
N GLN A 135 13.78 -8.94 1.32
CA GLN A 135 14.00 -10.26 1.90
C GLN A 135 14.26 -10.10 3.40
N ALA A 136 13.33 -10.58 4.22
CA ALA A 136 13.62 -10.82 5.63
C ALA A 136 14.34 -12.17 5.75
N ASN A 137 15.67 -12.15 5.89
CA ASN A 137 16.42 -13.37 6.19
C ASN A 137 15.99 -13.88 7.58
N THR A 138 15.23 -14.97 7.61
CA THR A 138 14.95 -15.70 8.84
C THR A 138 16.22 -16.44 9.23
N ILE A 139 17.05 -15.85 10.09
CA ILE A 139 18.18 -16.55 10.69
C ILE A 139 17.61 -17.71 11.50
N GLN A 140 17.81 -18.95 11.02
CA GLN A 140 17.42 -20.15 11.75
C GLN A 140 18.23 -20.20 13.06
N LYS A 141 17.55 -19.93 14.17
CA LYS A 141 18.11 -20.08 15.52
C LYS A 141 18.54 -21.53 15.71
N SER A 142 19.81 -21.73 16.05
CA SER A 142 20.30 -23.03 16.50
C SER A 142 19.52 -23.44 17.76
N PRO A 143 19.02 -24.69 17.86
CA PRO A 143 18.09 -25.10 18.92
C PRO A 143 18.65 -25.14 20.36
N ASP A 144 19.92 -24.78 20.57
CA ASP A 144 20.61 -25.01 21.85
C ASP A 144 20.83 -23.75 22.73
N ASP A 145 20.31 -22.57 22.37
CA ASP A 145 20.53 -21.34 23.16
C ASP A 145 19.23 -20.79 23.80
N ILE A 146 18.94 -21.27 25.02
CA ILE A 146 17.72 -21.00 25.80
C ILE A 146 18.02 -20.10 27.02
N THR A 147 18.90 -19.10 26.91
CA THR A 147 19.11 -18.16 28.03
C THR A 147 19.07 -16.69 27.61
N ASN A 148 18.02 -16.00 28.08
CA ASN A 148 17.68 -14.58 27.91
C ASN A 148 17.31 -14.15 26.48
N GLU A 149 16.00 -14.11 26.22
CA GLU A 149 15.39 -13.54 25.01
C GLU A 149 15.68 -12.04 24.87
N LEU A 150 16.82 -11.72 24.25
CA LEU A 150 16.89 -10.52 23.44
C LEU A 150 15.99 -10.77 22.23
N VAL A 151 14.97 -9.94 22.08
CA VAL A 151 14.16 -9.88 20.87
C VAL A 151 15.10 -9.44 19.76
N GLU A 152 15.54 -10.40 18.95
CA GLU A 152 16.38 -10.14 17.78
C GLU A 152 15.50 -9.41 16.76
N VAL A 153 15.74 -8.11 16.62
CA VAL A 153 14.99 -7.29 15.68
C VAL A 153 15.57 -7.54 14.30
N GLN A 154 14.74 -8.02 13.37
CA GLN A 154 15.16 -8.23 11.99
C GLN A 154 15.32 -6.88 11.30
N GLY A 155 16.49 -6.61 10.74
CA GLY A 155 16.71 -5.44 9.91
C GLY A 155 16.06 -5.61 8.54
N LEU A 156 15.47 -4.55 8.00
CA LEU A 156 15.00 -4.54 6.62
C LEU A 156 16.22 -4.40 5.72
N ILE A 157 16.44 -5.36 4.83
CA ILE A 157 17.50 -5.30 3.82
C ILE A 157 16.82 -4.97 2.49
N LEU A 158 17.36 -3.99 1.79
CA LEU A 158 16.87 -3.47 0.52
C LEU A 158 18.00 -3.58 -0.49
N ASP A 159 17.67 -4.04 -1.68
CA ASP A 159 18.59 -4.07 -2.81
C ASP A 159 18.25 -2.91 -3.76
N ASP A 160 19.22 -2.06 -4.09
CA ASP A 160 19.08 -1.10 -5.17
C ASP A 160 19.49 -1.74 -6.51
N PRO A 161 18.53 -2.00 -7.41
CA PRO A 161 18.81 -2.66 -8.69
C PRO A 161 19.69 -1.81 -9.63
N ALA A 162 19.97 -0.54 -9.29
CA ALA A 162 20.89 0.30 -10.02
C ALA A 162 22.37 0.07 -9.65
N THR A 163 22.66 -0.68 -8.60
CA THR A 163 24.03 -1.01 -8.20
C THR A 163 24.40 -2.46 -8.51
N LEU A 164 25.70 -2.74 -8.54
CA LEU A 164 26.23 -4.10 -8.78
C LEU A 164 26.41 -4.89 -7.47
N THR A 165 26.08 -4.28 -6.33
CA THR A 165 26.31 -4.86 -5.01
C THR A 165 24.97 -5.32 -4.47
N GLU A 166 24.81 -6.61 -4.24
CA GLU A 166 23.61 -7.15 -3.61
C GLU A 166 23.49 -6.65 -2.15
N ASP A 167 22.27 -6.38 -1.70
CA ASP A 167 21.95 -5.99 -0.30
C ASP A 167 22.64 -4.68 0.14
N ASP A 168 22.70 -3.69 -0.76
CA ASP A 168 23.45 -2.45 -0.56
C ASP A 168 22.73 -1.40 0.29
N PHE A 169 21.46 -1.61 0.62
CA PHE A 169 20.70 -0.81 1.59
C PHE A 169 20.20 -1.64 2.76
N TRP A 170 20.18 -0.98 3.92
CA TRP A 170 19.70 -1.58 5.15
C TRP A 170 19.02 -0.55 6.03
N LEU A 171 17.93 -0.97 6.64
CA LEU A 171 17.19 -0.21 7.62
C LEU A 171 16.96 -1.14 8.81
N HIS A 172 17.98 -1.24 9.66
CA HIS A 172 17.75 -1.75 11.00
C HIS A 172 17.02 -0.65 11.80
N PRO A 173 15.90 -0.95 12.47
CA PRO A 173 15.06 0.05 13.16
C PRO A 173 15.78 0.77 14.30
N CYS A 174 16.90 0.21 14.76
CA CYS A 174 17.96 0.98 15.40
C CYS A 174 19.06 1.08 14.35
N GLN A 175 19.38 2.26 13.79
CA GLN A 175 20.43 2.46 12.77
C GLN A 175 21.85 2.19 13.28
N CYS A 176 22.00 1.25 14.18
CA CYS A 176 23.25 0.75 14.67
C CYS A 176 23.74 -0.31 13.68
N VAL A 177 24.92 -0.06 13.13
CA VAL A 177 25.72 -1.08 12.45
C VAL A 177 25.92 -2.25 13.42
N PRO A 178 25.48 -3.49 13.13
CA PRO A 178 25.84 -4.67 13.90
C PRO A 178 27.37 -4.75 13.99
N SER A 179 27.86 -5.09 15.17
CA SER A 179 29.30 -5.23 15.39
C SER A 179 29.97 -6.23 14.44
N ALA A 180 29.20 -7.17 13.89
CA ALA A 180 29.65 -8.16 12.93
C ALA A 180 30.06 -7.55 11.57
N TRP A 181 29.46 -6.43 11.16
CA TRP A 181 29.76 -5.81 9.86
C TRP A 181 30.95 -4.86 9.95
N GLY A 182 31.11 -4.15 11.06
CA GLY A 182 32.24 -3.25 11.24
C GLY A 182 32.32 -2.21 10.12
N ASN A 183 33.48 -2.10 9.48
CA ASN A 183 33.72 -1.24 8.31
C ASN A 183 33.68 -2.03 6.98
N HIS A 184 32.88 -3.09 6.92
CA HIS A 184 32.64 -3.86 5.70
C HIS A 184 31.29 -3.45 5.09
N PRO A 185 31.14 -3.55 3.75
CA PRO A 185 29.86 -3.32 3.09
C PRO A 185 28.72 -4.12 3.74
N PRO A 186 27.49 -3.56 3.78
CA PRO A 186 27.04 -2.28 3.20
C PRO A 186 27.33 -1.04 4.05
N VAL A 187 28.15 -1.13 5.10
CA VAL A 187 28.55 0.03 5.91
C VAL A 187 29.56 0.88 5.14
N SER A 188 29.23 2.15 4.88
CA SER A 188 30.21 3.08 4.33
C SER A 188 31.24 3.46 5.40
N PRO A 189 32.50 3.74 5.02
CA PRO A 189 33.52 4.19 5.98
C PRO A 189 33.10 5.45 6.75
N ASP A 190 32.44 6.39 6.08
CA ASP A 190 31.94 7.63 6.70
C ASP A 190 30.89 7.33 7.78
N ALA A 191 29.95 6.41 7.51
CA ALA A 191 28.92 6.01 8.49
C ALA A 191 29.52 5.25 9.69
N TYR A 192 30.59 4.49 9.48
CA TYR A 192 31.31 3.82 10.56
C TYR A 192 32.08 4.80 11.44
N ASP A 193 32.68 5.84 10.84
CA ASP A 193 33.44 6.88 11.54
C ASP A 193 32.55 7.81 12.37
N GLU A 194 31.27 7.94 12.03
CA GLU A 194 30.27 8.68 12.81
C GLU A 194 29.86 7.96 14.12
N ILE A 195 30.21 6.67 14.29
CA ILE A 195 29.93 5.93 15.52
C ILE A 195 30.79 6.47 16.67
N PRO A 196 30.19 6.98 17.76
CA PRO A 196 30.97 7.55 18.86
C PRO A 196 31.90 6.50 19.50
N PHE A 197 33.16 6.86 19.68
CA PHE A 197 34.16 5.97 20.28
C PHE A 197 33.72 5.50 21.67
N GLY A 198 33.74 4.17 21.90
CA GLY A 198 33.32 3.56 23.16
C GLY A 198 31.83 3.23 23.27
N SER A 199 31.01 3.58 22.28
CA SER A 199 29.57 3.26 22.25
C SER A 199 29.27 1.76 22.07
N ARG A 200 30.25 0.95 21.64
CA ARG A 200 30.09 -0.47 21.31
C ARG A 200 28.93 -0.73 20.32
N ASN A 201 28.66 0.21 19.41
CA ASN A 201 27.53 0.20 18.49
C ASN A 201 26.15 0.11 19.19
N VAL A 202 26.04 0.59 20.43
CA VAL A 202 24.76 0.72 21.17
C VAL A 202 24.20 2.14 21.03
N PHE A 203 24.76 2.95 20.11
CA PHE A 203 24.32 4.33 19.92
C PHE A 203 22.98 4.38 19.20
N GLN A 204 21.93 4.75 19.94
CA GLN A 204 20.65 5.14 19.36
C GLN A 204 20.73 6.61 18.96
N ALA A 205 20.80 6.87 17.66
CA ALA A 205 20.64 8.22 17.16
C ALA A 205 19.25 8.76 17.56
N PRO A 206 19.11 10.08 17.83
CA PRO A 206 17.79 10.68 17.96
C PRO A 206 16.98 10.42 16.67
N PRO A 207 15.65 10.31 16.76
CA PRO A 207 14.81 10.05 15.60
C PRO A 207 15.12 11.02 14.46
N PHE A 208 15.36 10.50 13.26
CA PHE A 208 15.52 11.32 12.06
C PHE A 208 14.63 10.82 10.92
N GLN A 209 14.27 11.75 10.05
CA GLN A 209 13.38 11.48 8.93
C GLN A 209 14.12 10.70 7.84
N ILE A 210 13.75 9.44 7.64
CA ILE A 210 14.41 8.53 6.69
C ILE A 210 13.86 8.71 5.26
N ALA A 211 12.63 9.20 5.13
CA ALA A 211 12.03 9.57 3.86
C ALA A 211 11.09 10.78 4.05
N ALA A 212 11.09 11.69 3.08
CA ALA A 212 10.18 12.83 2.99
C ALA A 212 9.70 12.96 1.54
N GLY A 213 8.39 13.07 1.32
CA GLY A 213 7.82 13.23 -0.02
C GLY A 213 6.37 12.75 -0.10
N ALA A 214 5.71 13.04 -1.21
CA ALA A 214 4.30 12.69 -1.46
C ALA A 214 4.01 11.17 -1.50
N PHE A 215 5.05 10.33 -1.47
CA PHE A 215 4.96 8.86 -1.52
C PHE A 215 5.42 8.16 -0.24
N VAL A 216 5.68 8.92 0.84
CA VAL A 216 5.94 8.32 2.15
C VAL A 216 4.60 8.14 2.83
N CYS A 217 4.11 6.90 2.91
CA CYS A 217 2.89 6.61 3.67
C CYS A 217 3.01 7.21 5.06
N GLU A 218 2.05 8.04 5.44
CA GLU A 218 1.90 8.54 6.79
C GLU A 218 1.64 7.31 7.67
N GLN A 219 2.69 6.71 8.25
CA GLN A 219 2.51 5.68 9.25
C GLN A 219 1.87 6.36 10.44
N ALA A 220 0.55 6.21 10.53
CA ALA A 220 -0.26 6.74 11.62
C ALA A 220 0.36 6.34 12.95
N THR A 221 1.07 7.30 13.54
CA THR A 221 1.40 7.26 14.94
C THR A 221 0.09 7.29 15.69
N ARG A 222 -0.09 6.35 16.61
CA ARG A 222 -0.99 6.55 17.74
C ARG A 222 -0.50 7.77 18.52
N PHE A 223 -1.02 8.96 18.22
CA PHE A 223 -1.06 10.04 19.19
C PHE A 223 -2.44 10.66 19.22
N ALA A 224 -2.94 10.76 20.45
CA ALA A 224 -4.09 11.55 20.81
C ALA A 224 -3.98 12.98 20.25
N TRP A 225 -5.11 13.48 19.80
CA TRP A 225 -5.35 14.85 19.36
C TRP A 225 -4.66 15.92 20.22
N PHE A 226 -4.10 16.92 19.55
CA PHE A 226 -4.45 18.32 19.80
C PHE A 226 -4.40 19.09 18.47
N ALA A 227 -5.54 19.67 18.08
CA ALA A 227 -5.60 20.72 17.07
C ALA A 227 -5.31 22.08 17.73
N ILE A 228 -4.64 22.98 16.99
CA ILE A 228 -5.01 24.40 16.74
C ILE A 228 -3.88 25.04 15.91
N GLY A 229 -4.24 25.66 14.77
CA GLY A 229 -3.62 26.90 14.30
C GLY A 229 -2.41 26.79 13.36
N GLU A 230 -2.49 27.57 12.28
CA GLU A 230 -1.50 27.73 11.21
C GLU A 230 -0.05 27.94 11.68
N SER A 231 0.89 27.32 10.94
CA SER A 231 2.36 27.48 11.00
C SER A 231 3.11 26.75 12.13
N CYS A 232 3.83 25.67 11.79
CA CYS A 232 4.85 25.07 12.67
C CYS A 232 6.27 25.43 12.20
N PHE A 233 6.84 26.46 12.83
CA PHE A 233 8.28 26.57 13.06
C PHE A 233 8.54 26.20 14.52
N LEU A 234 9.48 25.30 14.81
CA LEU A 234 9.99 25.10 16.16
C LEU A 234 11.47 25.49 16.20
N HIS A 235 11.67 26.74 16.60
CA HIS A 235 12.92 27.27 17.14
C HIS A 235 12.99 26.87 18.62
N CYS A 236 14.12 26.33 19.08
CA CYS A 236 14.45 26.33 20.51
C CYS A 236 15.83 26.96 20.69
N PRO A 237 15.93 28.12 21.39
CA PRO A 237 17.20 28.72 21.71
C PRO A 237 17.84 28.02 22.90
N PHE A 238 19.16 27.81 22.82
CA PHE A 238 20.01 27.55 23.97
C PHE A 238 20.14 28.82 24.82
N MET A 239 20.09 28.68 26.14
CA MET A 239 20.90 29.51 27.04
C MET A 239 21.37 28.70 28.25
N PHE A 240 22.69 28.49 28.25
CA PHE A 240 23.67 28.14 29.31
C PHE A 240 23.25 27.30 30.52
#